data_AF-A0A955JE04-F1
#
_entry.id   AF-A0A955JE04-F1
#
_cell.length_a   1.000
_cell.length_b   1.000
_cell.length_c   1.000
_cell.angle_alpha   90.00
_cell.angle_beta   90.00
_cell.angle_gamma   90.00
#
_symmetry.space_group_name_H-M   'P 1'
#
loop_
_entity.id
_entity.type
_entity.pdbx_description
1 polymer ?
#
loop_
_entity_poly.entity_id
_entity_poly.type
_entity_poly.pdbx_seq_one_letter_code
_entity_poly.pdbx_strand_id
1 'polypeptide(L)'
;MSEVHYLHAELQEKLRSDGDLFQFFTDIVLDGIWYWDIEHPEHEWLSPKFWTLLGYDPASRRHRSAEWKDLIDPDDLALAIRNFEAHCADASHPYDQIVRYRHRQGHPVWVRCRGLAIRDE
;
A
#
# COMPACT_ATOMS: atom_id res chain seq x y z
N MET A 1 24.11 4.15 20.31
CA MET A 1 23.37 4.71 19.15
C MET A 1 24.30 4.60 17.96
N SER A 2 23.97 3.79 16.95
CA SER A 2 24.81 3.73 15.74
C SER A 2 24.70 5.06 15.00
N GLU A 3 25.84 5.66 14.69
CA GLU A 3 25.89 6.85 13.86
C GLU A 3 25.24 6.54 12.50
N VAL A 4 24.24 7.32 12.10
CA VAL A 4 23.53 7.12 10.84
C VAL A 4 24.51 7.42 9.70
N HIS A 5 24.69 6.48 8.78
CA HIS A 5 25.61 6.64 7.64
C HIS A 5 25.21 7.85 6.77
N TYR A 6 26.17 8.68 6.33
CA TYR A 6 25.86 9.93 5.62
C TYR A 6 24.98 9.74 4.36
N LEU A 7 25.18 8.64 3.62
CA LEU A 7 24.34 8.28 2.46
C LEU A 7 22.87 8.06 2.81
N HIS A 8 22.54 7.64 4.04
CA HIS A 8 21.16 7.54 4.48
C HIS A 8 20.53 8.93 4.59
N ALA A 9 21.26 9.90 5.16
CA ALA A 9 20.79 11.29 5.26
C ALA A 9 20.64 11.93 3.86
N GLU A 10 21.60 11.70 2.96
CA GLU A 10 21.54 12.18 1.57
C GLU A 10 20.33 11.60 0.82
N LEU A 11 20.08 10.29 0.93
CA LEU A 11 18.94 9.64 0.29
C LEU A 11 17.61 10.18 0.84
N GLN A 12 17.52 10.37 2.16
CA GLN A 12 16.31 10.90 2.79
C GLN A 12 16.00 12.33 2.31
N GLU A 13 17.02 13.17 2.13
CA GLU A 13 16.84 14.51 1.60
C GLU A 13 16.39 14.48 0.14
N LYS A 14 17.04 13.66 -0.69
CA LYS A 14 16.64 13.48 -2.10
C LYS A 14 15.19 13.03 -2.20
N LEU A 15 14.74 12.09 -1.39
CA LEU A 15 13.36 11.60 -1.44
C LEU A 15 12.32 12.70 -1.16
N ARG A 16 12.66 13.73 -0.37
CA ARG A 16 11.76 14.87 -0.09
C ARG A 16 11.72 15.89 -1.23
N SER A 17 12.82 16.09 -1.94
CA SER A 17 12.97 17.15 -2.94
C SER A 17 12.90 16.67 -4.39
N ASP A 18 13.10 15.38 -4.64
CA ASP A 18 13.25 14.78 -5.96
C ASP A 18 12.05 13.88 -6.30
N GLY A 19 11.19 14.38 -7.19
CA GLY A 19 10.01 13.66 -7.65
C GLY A 19 10.35 12.39 -8.45
N ASP A 20 11.50 12.35 -9.14
CA ASP A 20 11.91 11.20 -9.94
C ASP A 20 12.31 10.04 -9.02
N LEU A 21 12.95 10.34 -7.89
CA LEU A 21 13.30 9.32 -6.90
C LEU A 21 12.05 8.75 -6.22
N PHE A 22 11.06 9.58 -5.88
CA PHE A 22 9.78 9.10 -5.37
C PHE A 22 9.10 8.16 -6.38
N GLN A 23 9.01 8.58 -7.65
CA GLN A 23 8.45 7.75 -8.72
C GLN A 23 9.22 6.43 -8.90
N PHE A 24 10.55 6.46 -8.82
CA PHE A 24 11.37 5.24 -8.88
C PHE A 24 10.96 4.22 -7.81
N PHE A 25 10.76 4.65 -6.56
CA PHE A 25 10.30 3.74 -5.51
C PHE A 25 8.88 3.24 -5.73
N THR A 26 7.94 4.11 -6.13
CA THR A 26 6.52 3.73 -6.25
C THR A 26 6.20 2.91 -7.50
N ASP A 27 6.96 3.07 -8.59
CA ASP A 27 6.61 2.50 -9.90
C ASP A 27 7.53 1.36 -10.33
N ILE A 28 8.78 1.34 -9.82
CA ILE A 28 9.81 0.38 -10.23
C ILE A 28 10.12 -0.62 -9.10
N VAL A 29 10.38 -0.14 -7.88
CA VAL A 29 10.86 -0.99 -6.78
C VAL A 29 9.75 -1.79 -6.13
N LEU A 30 8.57 -1.18 -5.96
CA LEU A 30 7.43 -1.80 -5.30
C LEU A 30 6.42 -2.33 -6.31
N ASP A 31 5.70 -3.38 -5.94
CA ASP A 31 4.57 -3.91 -6.73
C ASP A 31 3.28 -3.10 -6.52
N GLY A 32 3.34 -2.06 -5.68
CA GLY A 32 2.24 -1.17 -5.36
C GLY A 32 2.50 -0.44 -4.04
N ILE A 33 1.93 0.75 -3.92
CA ILE A 33 1.84 1.49 -2.65
C ILE A 33 0.43 2.07 -2.52
N TRP A 34 -0.06 2.17 -1.29
CA TRP A 34 -1.31 2.84 -0.98
C TRP A 34 -1.10 3.92 0.08
N TYR A 35 -1.94 4.94 0.03
CA TYR A 35 -2.06 5.95 1.06
C TYR A 35 -3.54 6.12 1.37
N TRP A 36 -3.92 5.78 2.61
CA TRP A 36 -5.32 5.68 3.00
C TRP A 36 -5.63 6.72 4.08
N ASP A 37 -6.67 7.52 3.82
CA ASP A 37 -7.25 8.39 4.83
C ASP A 37 -8.16 7.55 5.74
N ILE A 38 -7.71 7.31 6.97
CA ILE A 38 -8.46 6.51 7.95
C ILE A 38 -9.63 7.30 8.53
N GLU A 39 -9.56 8.63 8.53
CA GLU A 39 -10.64 9.51 8.98
C GLU A 39 -11.77 9.60 7.95
N HIS A 40 -11.42 9.52 6.66
CA HIS A 40 -12.35 9.43 5.54
C HIS A 40 -12.13 8.13 4.76
N PRO A 41 -12.63 6.97 5.27
CA PRO A 41 -12.24 5.64 4.82
C PRO A 41 -12.59 5.31 3.36
N GLU A 42 -13.40 6.13 2.70
CA GLU A 42 -13.68 6.09 1.27
C GLU A 42 -12.53 6.63 0.41
N HIS A 43 -11.66 7.47 0.97
CA HIS A 43 -10.55 8.12 0.29
C HIS A 43 -9.26 7.34 0.43
N GLU A 44 -8.84 6.73 -0.67
CA GLU A 44 -7.61 5.95 -0.71
C GLU A 44 -6.93 6.13 -2.06
N TRP A 45 -5.66 6.47 -2.02
CA TRP A 45 -4.82 6.47 -3.20
C TRP A 45 -4.06 5.15 -3.31
N LEU A 46 -4.05 4.58 -4.51
CA LEU A 46 -3.32 3.38 -4.89
C LEU A 46 -2.46 3.72 -6.10
N SER A 47 -1.19 3.32 -6.09
CA SER A 47 -0.28 3.64 -7.19
C SER A 47 -0.69 2.98 -8.50
N PRO A 48 -0.34 3.57 -9.66
CA PRO A 48 -0.58 2.96 -10.97
C PRO A 48 0.01 1.55 -11.10
N LYS A 49 1.14 1.31 -10.43
CA LYS A 49 1.81 0.01 -10.42
C LYS A 49 0.95 -1.10 -9.82
N PHE A 50 0.22 -0.82 -8.75
CA PHE A 50 -0.71 -1.77 -8.13
C PHE A 50 -1.80 -2.23 -9.11
N TRP A 51 -2.40 -1.28 -9.85
CA TRP A 51 -3.44 -1.61 -10.83
C TRP A 51 -2.89 -2.40 -12.01
N THR A 52 -1.68 -2.04 -12.47
CA THR A 52 -0.98 -2.73 -13.54
C THR A 52 -0.66 -4.17 -13.15
N LEU A 53 -0.24 -4.42 -11.90
CA LEU A 53 -0.03 -5.77 -11.34
C LEU A 53 -1.30 -6.63 -11.45
N LEU A 54 -2.47 -6.02 -11.23
CA LEU A 54 -3.78 -6.69 -11.32
C LEU A 54 -4.35 -6.72 -12.74
N GLY A 55 -3.61 -6.22 -13.74
CA GLY A 55 -4.00 -6.25 -15.15
C GLY A 55 -5.02 -5.19 -15.56
N TYR A 56 -5.17 -4.14 -14.75
CA TYR A 56 -6.09 -3.05 -14.99
C TYR A 56 -5.37 -1.79 -15.46
N ASP A 57 -6.06 -0.98 -16.27
CA ASP A 57 -5.59 0.35 -16.65
C ASP A 57 -5.74 1.32 -15.47
N PRO A 58 -4.65 1.86 -14.92
CA PRO A 58 -4.70 2.82 -13.81
C PRO A 58 -5.59 4.03 -14.10
N ALA A 59 -5.62 4.51 -15.35
CA ALA A 59 -6.41 5.69 -15.73
C ALA A 59 -7.93 5.45 -15.65
N SER A 60 -8.35 4.18 -15.65
CA SER A 60 -9.77 3.80 -15.50
C SER A 60 -10.23 3.70 -14.05
N ARG A 61 -9.31 3.79 -13.08
CA ARG A 61 -9.57 3.50 -11.67
C ARG A 61 -9.87 4.76 -10.87
N ARG A 62 -10.75 4.59 -9.88
CA ARG A 62 -11.13 5.65 -8.94
C ARG A 62 -10.30 5.46 -7.67
N HIS A 63 -9.77 6.54 -7.11
CA HIS A 63 -9.05 6.54 -5.83
C HIS A 63 -10.05 6.37 -4.66
N ARG A 64 -10.67 5.19 -4.60
CA ARG A 64 -11.66 4.81 -3.59
C ARG A 64 -11.39 3.42 -3.07
N SER A 65 -11.54 3.22 -1.77
CA SER A 65 -11.27 1.92 -1.13
C SER A 65 -12.16 0.79 -1.65
N ALA A 66 -13.36 1.09 -2.15
CA ALA A 66 -14.25 0.11 -2.77
C ALA A 66 -13.62 -0.61 -3.99
N GLU A 67 -12.78 0.09 -4.77
CA GLU A 67 -12.27 -0.44 -6.04
C GLU A 67 -11.35 -1.64 -5.87
N TRP A 68 -10.57 -1.71 -4.78
CA TRP A 68 -9.74 -2.88 -4.50
C TRP A 68 -10.46 -3.90 -3.63
N LYS A 69 -11.37 -3.46 -2.74
CA LYS A 69 -12.17 -4.35 -1.88
C LYS A 69 -13.03 -5.33 -2.67
N ASP A 70 -13.48 -4.95 -3.86
CA ASP A 70 -14.23 -5.83 -4.77
C ASP A 70 -13.36 -6.88 -5.50
N LEU A 71 -12.04 -6.70 -5.48
CA LEU A 71 -11.07 -7.56 -6.16
C LEU A 71 -10.41 -8.57 -5.24
N ILE A 72 -10.28 -8.27 -3.96
CA ILE A 72 -9.70 -9.19 -2.97
C ILE A 72 -10.65 -10.37 -2.71
N ASP A 73 -10.08 -11.53 -2.42
CA ASP A 73 -10.82 -12.71 -1.97
C ASP A 73 -11.57 -12.39 -0.66
N PRO A 74 -12.85 -12.80 -0.50
CA PRO A 74 -13.64 -12.43 0.68
C PRO A 74 -13.04 -12.85 2.02
N ASP A 75 -12.39 -14.02 2.08
CA ASP A 75 -11.77 -14.51 3.31
C ASP A 75 -10.52 -13.69 3.65
N ASP A 76 -9.77 -13.29 2.63
CA ASP A 76 -8.57 -12.47 2.76
C ASP A 76 -8.93 -11.00 3.08
N LEU A 77 -10.07 -10.49 2.60
CA LEU A 77 -10.60 -9.20 3.00
C LEU A 77 -10.96 -9.18 4.49
N ALA A 78 -11.64 -10.23 4.96
CA ALA A 78 -11.95 -10.36 6.38
C ALA A 78 -10.67 -10.45 7.24
N LEU A 79 -9.62 -11.12 6.76
CA LEU A 79 -8.31 -11.12 7.41
C LEU A 79 -7.67 -9.73 7.44
N ALA A 80 -7.65 -9.03 6.30
CA ALA A 80 -7.08 -7.69 6.20
C ALA A 80 -7.78 -6.71 7.14
N ILE A 81 -9.12 -6.72 7.21
CA ILE A 81 -9.88 -5.86 8.13
C ILE A 81 -9.52 -6.16 9.60
N ARG A 82 -9.48 -7.45 9.99
CA ARG A 82 -9.11 -7.82 11.38
C ARG A 82 -7.69 -7.39 11.74
N ASN A 83 -6.73 -7.60 10.83
CA ASN A 83 -5.34 -7.18 11.06
C ASN A 83 -5.22 -5.66 11.13
N PHE A 84 -6.00 -4.94 10.32
CA PHE A 84 -6.05 -3.47 10.36
C PHE A 84 -6.58 -2.99 11.72
N GLU A 85 -7.72 -3.52 12.17
CA GLU A 85 -8.31 -3.17 13.48
C GLU A 85 -7.33 -3.47 14.62
N ALA A 86 -6.67 -4.63 14.59
CA ALA A 86 -5.66 -5.00 15.58
C ALA A 86 -4.45 -4.06 15.56
N HIS A 87 -3.93 -3.71 14.38
CA HIS A 87 -2.83 -2.75 14.22
C HIS A 87 -3.21 -1.33 14.70
N CYS A 88 -4.46 -0.91 14.46
CA CYS A 88 -4.98 0.36 14.95
C CYS A 88 -5.11 0.39 16.48
N ALA A 89 -5.54 -0.72 17.09
CA ALA A 89 -5.65 -0.86 18.54
C ALA A 89 -4.28 -0.98 19.24
N ASP A 90 -3.32 -1.64 18.60
CA ASP A 90 -1.97 -1.87 19.12
C ASP A 90 -0.93 -1.70 18.01
N ALA A 91 -0.15 -0.62 18.07
CA ALA A 91 0.88 -0.32 17.08
C ALA A 91 2.00 -1.39 17.02
N SER A 92 2.15 -2.23 18.05
CA SER A 92 3.10 -3.34 18.04
C SER A 92 2.61 -4.56 17.26
N HIS A 93 1.30 -4.66 17.02
CA HIS A 93 0.72 -5.66 16.15
C HIS A 93 0.97 -5.29 14.68
N PRO A 94 1.77 -6.04 13.90
CA PRO A 94 2.10 -5.65 12.53
C PRO A 94 0.92 -5.85 11.57
N TYR A 95 0.65 -4.87 10.71
CA TYR A 95 -0.19 -5.08 9.52
C TYR A 95 0.66 -5.73 8.41
N ASP A 96 0.72 -7.06 8.39
CA ASP A 96 1.45 -7.86 7.41
C ASP A 96 0.66 -9.14 7.08
N GLN A 97 0.19 -9.25 5.85
CA GLN A 97 -0.53 -10.43 5.36
C GLN A 97 -0.27 -10.69 3.89
N ILE A 98 -0.47 -11.94 3.48
CA ILE A 98 -0.55 -12.33 2.08
C ILE A 98 -2.01 -12.52 1.73
N VAL A 99 -2.48 -11.79 0.72
CA VAL A 99 -3.87 -11.81 0.26
C VAL A 99 -3.92 -12.16 -1.22
N ARG A 100 -5.07 -12.67 -1.66
CA ARG A 100 -5.37 -13.00 -3.04
C ARG A 100 -6.25 -11.92 -3.63
N TYR A 101 -5.77 -11.29 -4.69
CA TYR A 101 -6.57 -10.42 -5.56
C TYR A 101 -6.98 -11.18 -6.83
N ARG A 102 -8.15 -10.85 -7.36
CA ARG A 102 -8.61 -11.33 -8.67
C ARG A 102 -8.03 -10.43 -9.76
N HIS A 103 -7.16 -10.98 -10.59
CA HIS A 103 -6.66 -10.31 -11.78
C HIS A 103 -7.79 -10.04 -12.77
N ARG A 104 -7.63 -9.06 -13.67
CA ARG A 104 -8.60 -8.78 -14.74
C ARG A 104 -8.96 -10.01 -15.59
N GLN A 105 -8.03 -10.95 -15.74
CA GLN A 105 -8.24 -12.21 -16.48
C GLN A 105 -8.89 -13.32 -15.64
N GLY A 106 -9.25 -13.05 -14.39
CA GLY A 106 -9.98 -13.98 -13.51
C GLY A 106 -9.12 -14.90 -12.65
N HIS A 107 -7.81 -15.01 -12.90
CA HIS A 107 -6.92 -15.80 -12.06
C HIS A 107 -6.53 -15.04 -10.77
N PRO A 108 -6.18 -15.75 -9.69
CA PRO A 108 -5.66 -15.12 -8.47
C PRO A 108 -4.26 -14.54 -8.69
N VAL A 109 -3.95 -13.48 -7.95
CA VAL A 109 -2.62 -12.87 -7.77
C VAL A 109 -2.38 -12.73 -6.27
N TRP A 110 -1.29 -13.33 -5.79
CA TRP A 110 -0.90 -13.24 -4.39
C TRP A 110 -0.07 -11.99 -4.16
N VAL A 111 -0.49 -11.17 -3.20
CA VAL A 111 0.18 -9.91 -2.86
C VAL A 111 0.45 -9.91 -1.36
N ARG A 112 1.68 -9.59 -0.96
CA ARG A 112 2.00 -9.33 0.44
C ARG A 112 1.77 -7.86 0.75
N CYS A 113 0.77 -7.57 1.56
CA CYS A 113 0.43 -6.22 1.99
C CYS A 113 1.07 -5.95 3.34
N ARG A 114 1.93 -4.91 3.41
CA ARG A 114 2.54 -4.40 4.63
C ARG A 114 2.23 -2.93 4.80
N GLY A 115 1.71 -2.56 5.96
CA GLY A 115 1.21 -1.21 6.22
C GLY A 115 1.62 -0.69 7.58
N LEU A 116 1.52 0.62 7.73
CA LEU A 116 1.79 1.34 8.96
C LEU A 116 0.74 2.43 9.10
N ALA A 117 0.02 2.45 10.21
CA ALA A 117 -0.85 3.56 10.57
C ALA A 117 0.01 4.74 11.03
N ILE A 118 -0.11 5.87 10.34
CA ILE A 118 0.47 7.14 10.78
C ILE A 118 -0.46 7.73 11.83
N ARG A 119 0.10 8.10 12.97
CA ARG A 119 -0.65 8.64 14.11
C ARG A 119 -0.09 10.02 14.41
N ASP A 120 -0.97 10.96 14.66
CA ASP A 120 -0.58 12.22 15.28
C ASP A 120 -0.10 11.93 16.72
N GLU A 121 0.84 12.75 17.21
CA GLU A 121 1.33 12.69 18.60
C GLU A 121 0.26 13.10 19.62
#